data_AF-A0A9N8HA70-F1
#
_entry.id   AF-A0A9N8HA70-F1
#
_cell.length_a   1.000
_cell.length_b   1.000
_cell.length_c   1.000
_cell.angle_alpha   90.00
_cell.angle_beta   90.00
_cell.angle_gamma   90.00
#
_symmetry.space_group_name_H-M   'P 1'
#
loop_
_entity.id
_entity.type
_entity.pdbx_description
1 polymer ?
#
loop_
_entity_poly.entity_id
_entity_poly.type
_entity_poly.pdbx_seq_one_letter_code
_entity_poly.pdbx_strand_id
1 'polypeptide(L)'
;MNDKGGRRAHYRYLWSIGATVAALALLNYGIATVMVIDEKQSRQKGMMPHSLLMPKQKGAMTKTPHKEQRTSDAPYPGRQLASAVQADKLVLHKTTSAKSFGMKEKIARAATVVNGTKSTETTEKQSGTRKKIADNAKTTTKTTDADNNNKNATTERKVNVISGHEGAPNLKHSALEQVRPLDYYMDLSRKEGHDKERILQLLQKNAKIRHLSDATYQELPSWTEVTSLYGSEPRLMGTDQCAAFKAGKEEDLAEKWLGVAGMFNTGTNLLADTLKMNCVLHKKQKKYGNKYSGVRAQMTYGKHTPPKDEQFRMSHIIPGQKNIDPRQELPVVMVRDPFRWLQSMCVNYYSSHWPRPYRPSDKRYHCPNLYPTEEEKKKLWFRRYEPILDGTPIVKEKNEVSHSEGVFMDKQFRMGGKKPGKWIGPPQGTTPPPEILVNQEPTTLLTDSELSNHSFPVHVVYANFTRYHYSLVHLFNDWYREYFDLKDYPHVFIRFEDLLYFPDQVVTHICECAGGKLKLGNLLPVRIPSQSTKQSHKSRVVGGSKLQHTGYLDAIIKYGRPATRFRGMTSHDLQYANHYLDEELMEHFGYGLAPHPQSPVQPKT
;
A
#
# COMPACT_ATOMS: atom_id res chain seq x y z
N MET A 1 -1.55 82.67 -17.81
CA MET A 1 -0.77 83.33 -16.73
C MET A 1 -1.30 82.78 -15.42
N ASN A 2 -0.72 81.67 -14.95
CA ASN A 2 0.24 81.59 -13.82
C ASN A 2 -0.43 82.01 -12.50
N ASP A 3 -0.54 81.18 -11.46
CA ASP A 3 0.62 80.55 -10.84
C ASP A 3 0.38 79.19 -10.17
N LYS A 4 1.47 78.41 -10.11
CA LYS A 4 1.61 77.00 -9.72
C LYS A 4 1.80 76.84 -8.21
N GLY A 5 1.03 75.93 -7.60
CA GLY A 5 1.34 75.34 -6.28
C GLY A 5 1.69 73.86 -6.41
N GLY A 6 2.98 73.51 -6.48
CA GLY A 6 3.47 72.14 -6.63
C GLY A 6 3.59 71.41 -5.30
N ARG A 7 2.87 70.28 -5.13
CA ARG A 7 3.13 69.28 -4.08
C ARG A 7 4.15 68.26 -4.59
N ARG A 8 5.24 68.06 -3.86
CA ARG A 8 6.17 66.94 -4.08
C ARG A 8 5.50 65.64 -3.62
N ALA A 9 5.34 64.69 -4.53
CA ALA A 9 4.97 63.32 -4.17
C ALA A 9 6.23 62.59 -3.65
N HIS A 10 6.21 62.18 -2.38
CA HIS A 10 7.19 61.23 -1.86
C HIS A 10 6.85 59.84 -2.39
N TYR A 11 7.68 59.31 -3.30
CA TYR A 11 7.65 57.89 -3.64
C TYR A 11 8.31 57.11 -2.49
N ARG A 12 7.52 56.36 -1.73
CA ARG A 12 8.02 55.28 -0.87
C ARG A 12 8.03 54.00 -1.71
N TYR A 13 9.22 53.55 -2.09
CA TYR A 13 9.38 52.20 -2.65
C TYR A 13 9.28 51.19 -1.50
N LEU A 14 8.18 50.44 -1.45
CA LEU A 14 8.07 49.24 -0.61
C LEU A 14 8.82 48.11 -1.30
N TRP A 15 10.09 47.94 -0.94
CA TRP A 15 10.84 46.73 -1.28
C TRP A 15 10.32 45.57 -0.45
N SER A 16 9.97 44.45 -1.09
CA SER A 16 9.68 43.23 -0.35
C SER A 16 11.00 42.63 0.14
N ILE A 17 11.05 42.24 1.42
CA ILE A 17 12.20 41.57 2.02
C ILE A 17 12.62 40.34 1.17
N GLY A 18 11.64 39.66 0.55
CA GLY A 18 11.86 38.52 -0.33
C GLY A 18 12.69 38.85 -1.58
N ALA A 19 12.46 39.99 -2.23
CA ALA A 19 13.23 40.41 -3.41
C ALA A 19 14.70 40.69 -3.07
N THR A 20 14.95 41.33 -1.91
CA THR A 20 16.29 41.59 -1.41
C THR A 20 17.05 40.30 -1.08
N VAL A 21 16.38 39.35 -0.41
CA VAL A 21 16.99 38.06 -0.04
C VAL A 21 17.33 37.23 -1.29
N ALA A 22 16.46 37.23 -2.30
CA ALA A 22 16.72 36.53 -3.56
C ALA A 22 17.89 37.16 -4.34
N ALA A 23 17.96 38.49 -4.42
CA ALA A 23 19.06 39.17 -5.10
C ALA A 23 20.42 38.93 -4.40
N LEU A 24 20.45 38.94 -3.06
CA LEU A 24 21.65 38.65 -2.29
C LEU A 24 22.11 37.19 -2.44
N ALA A 25 21.19 36.24 -2.52
CA ALA A 25 21.52 34.85 -2.79
C ALA A 25 22.19 34.70 -4.17
N LEU A 26 21.67 35.34 -5.21
CA LEU A 26 22.22 35.27 -6.56
C LEU A 26 23.60 35.94 -6.67
N LEU A 27 23.82 37.05 -5.98
CA LEU A 27 25.14 37.69 -5.89
C LEU A 27 26.18 36.79 -5.21
N ASN A 28 25.78 36.08 -4.15
CA ASN A 28 26.65 35.13 -3.45
C ASN A 28 27.00 33.89 -4.31
N TYR A 29 26.22 33.59 -5.35
CA TYR A 29 26.53 32.56 -6.35
C TYR A 29 27.38 33.09 -7.53
N GLY A 30 27.92 34.30 -7.43
CA GLY A 30 28.83 34.87 -8.43
C GLY A 30 28.15 35.46 -9.65
N ILE A 31 26.83 35.69 -9.60
CA ILE A 31 26.10 36.35 -10.69
C ILE A 31 26.36 37.85 -10.62
N ALA A 32 27.12 38.38 -11.58
CA ALA A 32 27.61 39.77 -11.55
C ALA A 32 26.52 40.84 -11.77
N THR A 33 25.32 40.48 -12.21
CA THR A 33 24.24 41.45 -12.43
C THR A 33 22.88 40.80 -12.21
N VAL A 34 22.06 41.40 -11.34
CA VAL A 34 20.68 40.98 -11.09
C VAL A 34 19.76 42.12 -11.51
N MET A 35 18.91 41.88 -12.51
CA MET A 35 17.95 42.86 -13.00
C MET A 35 16.57 42.56 -12.40
N VAL A 36 16.02 43.49 -11.63
CA VAL A 36 14.69 43.36 -11.01
C VAL A 36 13.70 44.17 -11.85
N ILE A 37 12.71 43.50 -12.45
CA ILE A 37 11.69 44.14 -13.28
C ILE A 37 10.39 44.25 -12.49
N ASP A 38 9.83 45.46 -12.41
CA ASP A 38 8.52 45.71 -11.81
C ASP A 38 7.41 45.16 -12.73
N GLU A 39 6.57 44.28 -12.17
CA GLU A 39 5.46 43.63 -12.87
C GLU A 39 4.48 44.64 -13.50
N LYS A 40 4.38 45.86 -12.96
CA LYS A 40 3.51 46.92 -13.51
C LYS A 40 4.01 47.51 -14.82
N GLN A 41 5.30 47.41 -15.15
CA GLN A 41 5.83 47.89 -16.44
C GLN A 41 5.64 46.89 -17.59
N SER A 42 5.50 45.59 -17.30
CA SER A 42 5.32 44.56 -18.35
C SER A 42 3.94 44.60 -19.02
N ARG A 43 2.92 45.16 -18.36
CA ARG A 43 1.55 45.22 -18.89
C ARG A 43 1.29 46.41 -19.83
N GLN A 44 2.23 47.34 -20.00
CA GLN A 44 2.02 48.55 -20.80
C GLN A 44 2.61 48.52 -22.21
N LYS A 45 3.39 47.51 -22.60
CA LYS A 45 3.89 47.38 -23.97
C LYS A 45 3.75 45.94 -24.46
N GLY A 46 2.73 45.70 -25.27
CA GLY A 46 2.50 44.43 -25.95
C GLY A 46 3.60 44.16 -26.98
N MET A 47 4.63 43.41 -26.59
CA MET A 47 5.59 42.81 -27.52
C MET A 47 5.66 41.31 -27.27
N MET A 48 5.29 40.53 -28.29
CA MET A 48 5.52 39.08 -28.40
C MET A 48 7.02 38.80 -28.60
N PRO A 49 7.57 37.67 -28.12
CA PRO A 49 8.99 37.36 -28.32
C PRO A 49 9.23 36.73 -29.70
N HIS A 50 10.10 37.37 -30.48
CA HIS A 50 10.76 36.80 -31.65
C HIS A 50 11.95 35.92 -31.21
N SER A 51 12.12 34.81 -31.93
CA SER A 51 13.24 33.88 -31.90
C SER A 51 14.58 34.59 -32.04
N LEU A 52 15.58 34.24 -31.22
CA LEU A 52 16.93 34.80 -31.31
C LEU A 52 17.98 33.71 -31.57
N LEU A 53 18.65 33.92 -32.71
CA LEU A 53 19.78 33.21 -33.28
C LEU A 53 21.04 33.32 -32.43
N MET A 54 21.84 32.25 -32.42
CA MET A 54 23.21 32.19 -31.93
C MET A 54 24.20 32.88 -32.90
N PRO A 55 25.27 33.54 -32.42
CA PRO A 55 26.28 34.16 -33.27
C PRO A 55 27.36 33.18 -33.74
N LYS A 56 27.75 33.33 -35.01
CA LYS A 56 28.90 32.69 -35.66
C LYS A 56 30.22 33.26 -35.15
N GLN A 57 31.17 32.41 -34.76
CA GLN A 57 32.59 32.76 -34.72
C GLN A 57 33.28 32.31 -36.02
N LYS A 58 34.06 33.22 -36.61
CA LYS A 58 35.04 32.96 -37.68
C LYS A 58 36.41 32.78 -37.05
N GLY A 59 37.17 31.77 -37.49
CA GLY A 59 38.59 31.56 -37.19
C GLY A 59 39.16 30.55 -38.19
N ALA A 60 40.37 30.81 -38.69
CA ALA A 60 40.85 30.45 -40.02
C ALA A 60 41.63 29.13 -40.13
N MET A 61 41.74 28.70 -41.40
CA MET A 61 42.52 27.63 -42.04
C MET A 61 43.89 27.26 -41.44
N THR A 62 44.19 25.95 -41.47
CA THR A 62 45.40 25.37 -42.09
C THR A 62 45.12 23.96 -42.65
N LYS A 63 45.92 23.59 -43.67
CA LYS A 63 45.67 22.63 -44.76
C LYS A 63 45.92 21.15 -44.44
N THR A 64 45.18 20.30 -45.18
CA THR A 64 45.32 18.90 -45.69
C THR A 64 46.70 18.19 -45.70
N PRO A 65 46.83 16.87 -46.05
CA PRO A 65 45.87 15.84 -46.57
C PRO A 65 45.93 14.48 -45.78
N HIS A 66 45.15 13.40 -45.98
CA HIS A 66 44.90 12.57 -47.17
C HIS A 66 43.88 11.42 -46.87
N LYS A 67 43.15 11.02 -47.92
CA LYS A 67 42.63 9.67 -48.30
C LYS A 67 41.51 8.96 -47.51
N GLU A 68 40.35 8.94 -48.18
CA GLU A 68 39.51 7.77 -48.51
C GLU A 68 39.97 6.38 -48.02
N GLN A 69 39.07 5.68 -47.30
CA GLN A 69 38.48 4.42 -47.77
C GLN A 69 37.28 3.98 -46.90
N ARG A 70 36.18 3.61 -47.58
CA ARG A 70 35.07 2.79 -47.07
C ARG A 70 35.58 1.38 -46.77
N THR A 71 35.05 0.74 -45.72
CA THR A 71 34.29 -0.53 -45.78
C THR A 71 33.87 -1.04 -44.39
N SER A 72 32.57 -1.37 -44.28
CA SER A 72 31.93 -2.52 -43.60
C SER A 72 32.31 -2.93 -42.17
N ASP A 73 31.27 -2.91 -41.32
CA ASP A 73 30.74 -4.01 -40.49
C ASP A 73 31.72 -4.96 -39.77
N ALA A 74 31.72 -4.90 -38.44
CA ALA A 74 31.78 -6.09 -37.58
C ALA A 74 31.22 -5.81 -36.16
N PRO A 75 30.51 -6.78 -35.52
CA PRO A 75 29.86 -6.63 -34.23
C PRO A 75 30.66 -7.20 -33.04
N TYR A 76 30.20 -6.83 -31.84
CA TYR A 76 30.66 -7.25 -30.50
C TYR A 76 30.84 -8.77 -30.31
N PRO A 77 31.86 -9.23 -29.55
CA PRO A 77 31.98 -10.63 -29.16
C PRO A 77 31.23 -10.94 -27.86
N GLY A 78 30.32 -11.92 -27.94
CA GLY A 78 29.69 -12.60 -26.82
C GLY A 78 30.53 -13.76 -26.28
N ARG A 79 30.34 -14.02 -24.98
CA ARG A 79 30.94 -15.11 -24.19
C ARG A 79 30.60 -16.50 -24.76
N GLN A 80 31.63 -17.34 -24.87
CA GLN A 80 31.50 -18.78 -25.07
C GLN A 80 31.23 -19.49 -23.73
N LEU A 81 30.23 -20.38 -23.71
CA LEU A 81 30.11 -21.49 -22.77
C LEU A 81 30.28 -22.77 -23.56
N ALA A 82 31.20 -23.61 -23.11
CA ALA A 82 31.46 -24.94 -23.64
C ALA A 82 30.52 -25.96 -22.97
N SER A 83 29.85 -26.76 -23.77
CA SER A 83 29.47 -28.13 -23.40
C SER A 83 29.36 -28.98 -24.66
N ALA A 84 30.17 -30.03 -24.70
CA ALA A 84 30.13 -31.07 -25.71
C ALA A 84 29.84 -32.39 -24.99
N VAL A 85 28.71 -33.03 -25.29
CA VAL A 85 28.54 -34.49 -25.18
C VAL A 85 27.62 -34.95 -26.31
N GLN A 86 28.24 -35.72 -27.19
CA GLN A 86 27.78 -36.78 -28.09
C GLN A 86 26.27 -37.01 -28.32
N ALA A 87 25.94 -36.96 -29.62
CA ALA A 87 24.75 -37.50 -30.23
C ALA A 87 24.87 -39.02 -30.42
N ASP A 88 23.78 -39.74 -30.18
CA ASP A 88 23.52 -41.04 -30.79
C ASP A 88 22.15 -41.05 -31.48
N LYS A 89 22.15 -41.67 -32.66
CA LYS A 89 21.06 -41.76 -33.64
C LYS A 89 19.92 -42.63 -33.13
N LEU A 90 18.65 -42.25 -33.37
CA LEU A 90 17.59 -43.23 -33.60
C LEU A 90 16.49 -42.74 -34.56
N VAL A 91 16.53 -43.34 -35.74
CA VAL A 91 15.49 -43.75 -36.71
C VAL A 91 14.06 -43.17 -36.58
N LEU A 92 13.64 -42.50 -37.66
CA LEU A 92 12.26 -42.17 -38.03
C LEU A 92 11.41 -43.43 -38.28
N HIS A 93 10.22 -43.49 -37.68
CA HIS A 93 9.05 -44.12 -38.31
C HIS A 93 7.86 -43.16 -38.28
N LYS A 94 7.42 -42.74 -39.47
CA LYS A 94 6.14 -42.07 -39.71
C LYS A 94 5.03 -43.11 -39.69
N THR A 95 3.97 -42.87 -38.93
CA THR A 95 2.65 -43.43 -39.19
C THR A 95 1.59 -42.34 -39.09
N THR A 96 0.98 -42.08 -40.24
CA THR A 96 -0.24 -41.32 -40.45
C THR A 96 -1.45 -42.02 -39.80
N SER A 97 -2.32 -41.27 -39.12
CA SER A 97 -3.73 -41.63 -39.03
C SER A 97 -4.59 -40.37 -38.91
N ALA A 98 -5.35 -40.13 -39.97
CA ALA A 98 -6.42 -39.14 -40.03
C ALA A 98 -7.69 -39.73 -39.41
N LYS A 99 -8.39 -38.97 -38.58
CA LYS A 99 -9.83 -39.12 -38.39
C LYS A 99 -10.50 -37.75 -38.31
N SER A 100 -11.20 -37.43 -39.38
CA SER A 100 -12.21 -36.40 -39.50
C SER A 100 -13.46 -36.77 -38.68
N PHE A 101 -14.04 -35.80 -37.97
CA PHE A 101 -15.47 -35.80 -37.67
C PHE A 101 -15.99 -34.38 -37.86
N GLY A 102 -16.85 -34.22 -38.86
CA GLY A 102 -17.57 -32.97 -39.11
C GLY A 102 -18.88 -32.94 -38.34
N MET A 103 -19.37 -31.73 -38.04
CA MET A 103 -20.79 -31.50 -37.83
C MET A 103 -21.18 -30.10 -38.30
N LYS A 104 -22.28 -30.07 -39.04
CA LYS A 104 -22.76 -29.01 -39.94
C LYS A 104 -23.54 -27.92 -39.21
N GLU A 105 -23.47 -26.73 -39.79
CA GLU A 105 -24.47 -25.65 -39.76
C GLU A 105 -25.92 -26.13 -39.82
N LYS A 106 -26.80 -25.45 -39.06
CA LYS A 106 -28.18 -25.11 -39.47
C LYS A 106 -28.60 -23.76 -38.90
N ILE A 107 -28.83 -22.80 -39.80
CA ILE A 107 -29.66 -21.61 -39.63
C ILE A 107 -31.01 -21.90 -40.30
N ALA A 108 -32.15 -21.59 -39.66
CA ALA A 108 -33.33 -20.99 -40.29
C ALA A 108 -34.52 -20.77 -39.31
N ARG A 109 -34.91 -19.49 -39.20
CA ARG A 109 -36.27 -18.90 -39.25
C ARG A 109 -37.46 -19.63 -38.62
N ALA A 110 -38.19 -18.90 -37.77
CA ALA A 110 -39.64 -18.73 -37.89
C ALA A 110 -40.09 -17.39 -37.27
N ALA A 111 -40.68 -16.54 -38.12
CA ALA A 111 -41.51 -15.41 -37.75
C ALA A 111 -42.92 -15.71 -38.27
N THR A 112 -43.95 -15.55 -37.44
CA THR A 112 -45.34 -15.51 -37.91
C THR A 112 -46.11 -14.44 -37.14
N VAL A 113 -46.65 -13.53 -37.93
CA VAL A 113 -47.63 -12.47 -37.63
C VAL A 113 -49.03 -13.09 -37.70
N VAL A 114 -49.92 -12.78 -36.75
CA VAL A 114 -51.38 -12.72 -37.00
C VAL A 114 -52.00 -11.58 -36.18
N ASN A 115 -52.71 -10.70 -36.90
CA ASN A 115 -53.57 -9.60 -36.44
C ASN A 115 -54.89 -10.11 -35.84
N GLY A 116 -55.52 -9.33 -34.95
CA GLY A 116 -56.91 -9.52 -34.56
C GLY A 116 -57.46 -8.48 -33.57
N THR A 117 -58.04 -7.41 -34.10
CA THR A 117 -58.81 -6.32 -33.46
C THR A 117 -60.15 -6.72 -32.81
N LYS A 118 -60.55 -6.03 -31.72
CA LYS A 118 -61.90 -5.50 -31.36
C LYS A 118 -61.88 -5.06 -29.86
N SER A 119 -62.05 -3.77 -29.46
CA SER A 119 -63.30 -2.99 -29.23
C SER A 119 -64.41 -3.85 -28.60
N THR A 120 -65.07 -3.61 -27.47
CA THR A 120 -65.52 -2.47 -26.64
C THR A 120 -65.93 -3.12 -25.30
N GLU A 121 -65.93 -2.49 -24.13
CA GLU A 121 -67.12 -1.82 -23.56
C GLU A 121 -66.81 -1.36 -22.12
N THR A 122 -67.43 -0.24 -21.81
CA THR A 122 -67.65 0.43 -20.54
C THR A 122 -68.17 -0.47 -19.41
N THR A 123 -67.66 -0.27 -18.18
CA THR A 123 -68.55 -0.17 -17.01
C THR A 123 -67.93 0.66 -15.89
N GLU A 124 -68.46 1.86 -15.82
CA GLU A 124 -68.67 2.71 -14.66
C GLU A 124 -68.91 1.94 -13.34
N LYS A 125 -68.18 2.29 -12.28
CA LYS A 125 -68.75 2.31 -10.92
C LYS A 125 -68.04 3.34 -10.04
N GLN A 126 -68.79 4.41 -9.81
CA GLN A 126 -68.59 5.41 -8.76
C GLN A 126 -68.67 4.77 -7.36
N SER A 127 -67.80 5.22 -6.46
CA SER A 127 -68.07 5.66 -5.07
C SER A 127 -66.71 5.73 -4.38
N GLY A 128 -66.30 6.74 -3.62
CA GLY A 128 -67.00 7.85 -3.02
C GLY A 128 -66.31 8.09 -1.67
N THR A 129 -65.89 9.34 -1.42
CA THR A 129 -65.51 9.91 -0.10
C THR A 129 -64.28 9.29 0.61
N ARG A 130 -63.40 10.03 1.29
CA ARG A 130 -63.62 11.19 2.16
C ARG A 130 -62.31 11.94 2.39
N LYS A 131 -62.41 13.27 2.29
CA LYS A 131 -61.47 14.32 2.65
C LYS A 131 -61.20 14.30 4.16
N LYS A 132 -59.93 14.42 4.60
CA LYS A 132 -59.58 15.09 5.86
C LYS A 132 -58.26 15.86 5.70
N ILE A 133 -58.44 17.17 5.67
CA ILE A 133 -57.46 18.21 5.96
C ILE A 133 -57.20 18.18 7.47
N ALA A 134 -55.95 18.33 7.89
CA ALA A 134 -55.62 19.00 9.15
C ALA A 134 -54.17 19.50 9.08
N ASP A 135 -54.06 20.82 9.18
CA ASP A 135 -52.86 21.61 9.35
C ASP A 135 -52.07 21.21 10.60
N ASN A 136 -50.76 21.44 10.58
CA ASN A 136 -50.08 22.13 11.68
C ASN A 136 -48.68 22.58 11.28
N ALA A 137 -48.57 23.89 11.04
CA ALA A 137 -47.32 24.62 11.13
C ALA A 137 -46.91 24.75 12.60
N LYS A 138 -45.65 24.45 12.94
CA LYS A 138 -45.04 24.97 14.15
C LYS A 138 -43.59 25.37 13.89
N THR A 139 -43.45 26.67 13.69
CA THR A 139 -42.23 27.47 13.76
C THR A 139 -41.55 27.24 15.10
N THR A 140 -40.24 26.97 15.11
CA THR A 140 -39.41 27.17 16.30
C THR A 140 -38.02 27.61 15.87
N THR A 141 -37.83 28.91 15.88
CA THR A 141 -36.54 29.59 15.92
C THR A 141 -35.82 29.24 17.21
N LYS A 142 -34.61 28.67 17.11
CA LYS A 142 -33.61 28.72 18.18
C LYS A 142 -32.26 29.09 17.58
N THR A 143 -31.94 30.36 17.77
CA THR A 143 -30.59 30.92 17.82
C THR A 143 -29.84 30.31 19.00
N THR A 144 -28.67 29.75 18.75
CA THR A 144 -27.57 29.69 19.71
C THR A 144 -26.26 29.75 18.95
N ASP A 145 -25.66 30.94 18.98
CA ASP A 145 -24.23 31.13 18.80
C ASP A 145 -23.50 30.37 19.92
N ALA A 146 -22.47 29.60 19.56
CA ALA A 146 -21.48 29.10 20.50
C ALA A 146 -20.14 28.94 19.77
N ASP A 147 -19.28 29.91 20.02
CA ASP A 147 -17.85 29.91 19.72
C ASP A 147 -17.18 28.61 20.16
N ASN A 148 -16.56 27.91 19.21
CA ASN A 148 -15.74 26.74 19.48
C ASN A 148 -14.25 27.12 19.42
N ASN A 149 -13.77 27.70 20.53
CA ASN A 149 -12.35 27.93 20.79
C ASN A 149 -11.65 26.59 21.08
N ASN A 150 -11.11 25.97 20.04
CA ASN A 150 -10.32 24.75 20.17
C ASN A 150 -8.87 25.08 20.59
N LYS A 151 -8.63 25.09 21.90
CA LYS A 151 -7.27 25.15 22.47
C LYS A 151 -6.57 23.81 22.24
N ASN A 152 -5.60 23.79 21.33
CA ASN A 152 -4.64 22.69 21.19
C ASN A 152 -3.76 22.62 22.44
N ALA A 153 -4.15 21.78 23.41
CA ALA A 153 -3.27 21.36 24.49
C ALA A 153 -2.26 20.35 23.94
N THR A 154 -0.99 20.74 23.90
CA THR A 154 0.15 19.83 23.81
C THR A 154 0.17 18.94 25.05
N THR A 155 -0.41 17.75 24.95
CA THR A 155 -0.31 16.73 25.99
C THR A 155 1.11 16.16 25.98
N GLU A 156 2.00 16.75 26.77
CA GLU A 156 3.19 16.05 27.24
C GLU A 156 2.73 14.83 28.05
N ARG A 157 2.91 13.66 27.46
CA ARG A 157 2.58 12.39 28.09
C ARG A 157 3.68 12.08 29.09
N LYS A 158 3.42 12.29 30.39
CA LYS A 158 4.22 11.69 31.46
C LYS A 158 4.24 10.17 31.24
N VAL A 159 5.43 9.63 30.99
CA VAL A 159 5.69 8.20 30.93
C VAL A 159 5.57 7.68 32.36
N ASN A 160 4.43 7.07 32.69
CA ASN A 160 4.28 6.34 33.95
C ASN A 160 5.01 5.00 33.81
N VAL A 161 6.24 4.94 34.33
CA VAL A 161 6.96 3.69 34.58
C VAL A 161 6.32 3.03 35.79
N ILE A 162 5.69 1.86 35.59
CA ILE A 162 5.11 1.05 36.65
C ILE A 162 6.22 0.15 37.19
N SER A 163 6.76 0.48 38.37
CA SER A 163 7.66 -0.39 39.13
C SER A 163 6.85 -1.36 39.97
N GLY A 164 7.03 -2.67 39.74
CA GLY A 164 6.43 -3.71 40.56
C GLY A 164 7.08 -5.06 40.33
N HIS A 165 8.22 -5.30 40.98
CA HIS A 165 8.53 -6.60 41.62
C HIS A 165 9.76 -6.47 42.52
N GLU A 166 9.54 -6.70 43.82
CA GLU A 166 10.57 -6.94 44.82
C GLU A 166 11.13 -8.36 44.62
N GLY A 167 12.45 -8.49 44.56
CA GLY A 167 13.12 -9.80 44.63
C GLY A 167 14.16 -10.09 43.55
N ALA A 168 15.07 -9.17 43.24
CA ALA A 168 16.37 -9.50 42.62
C ALA A 168 17.41 -8.41 42.94
N PRO A 169 18.71 -8.75 43.11
CA PRO A 169 19.72 -7.84 43.63
C PRO A 169 20.13 -6.76 42.62
N ASN A 170 19.61 -5.54 42.85
CA ASN A 170 20.26 -4.22 42.76
C ASN A 170 21.45 -4.06 41.77
N LEU A 171 21.22 -4.22 40.47
CA LEU A 171 22.04 -3.56 39.43
C LEU A 171 21.63 -2.08 39.37
N LYS A 172 22.34 -1.29 40.17
CA LYS A 172 22.18 0.16 40.32
C LYS A 172 22.53 0.88 39.01
N HIS A 173 21.71 1.91 38.72
CA HIS A 173 21.84 2.89 37.63
C HIS A 173 21.58 2.36 36.21
N SER A 174 20.29 2.11 35.89
CA SER A 174 19.85 2.37 34.52
C SER A 174 20.10 3.85 34.25
N ALA A 175 21.13 4.18 33.47
CA ALA A 175 21.34 5.54 32.99
C ALA A 175 19.99 6.03 32.45
N LEU A 176 19.46 7.11 33.02
CA LEU A 176 18.18 7.68 32.62
C LEU A 176 18.24 7.88 31.10
N GLU A 177 17.35 7.18 30.39
CA GLU A 177 17.32 7.23 28.94
C GLU A 177 17.13 8.68 28.49
N GLN A 178 18.17 9.26 27.91
CA GLN A 178 18.17 10.68 27.59
C GLN A 178 17.34 10.92 26.33
N VAL A 179 16.33 11.78 26.46
CA VAL A 179 15.49 12.22 25.35
C VAL A 179 16.01 13.57 24.85
N ARG A 180 16.27 13.67 23.56
CA ARG A 180 16.88 14.85 22.93
C ARG A 180 16.05 15.30 21.71
N PRO A 181 16.11 16.59 21.33
CA PRO A 181 15.46 17.08 20.11
C PRO A 181 16.01 16.40 18.84
N LEU A 182 15.18 16.27 17.80
CA LEU A 182 15.60 15.67 16.53
C LEU A 182 16.77 16.40 15.86
N ASP A 183 16.87 17.73 16.01
CA ASP A 183 17.94 18.52 15.39
C ASP A 183 19.32 18.10 15.92
N TYR A 184 19.42 17.74 17.22
CA TYR A 184 20.62 17.15 17.80
C TYR A 184 21.04 15.86 17.08
N TYR A 185 20.09 14.96 16.81
CA TYR A 185 20.39 13.70 16.12
C TYR A 185 20.68 13.90 14.63
N MET A 186 20.15 14.95 14.00
CA MET A 186 20.50 15.31 12.62
C MET A 186 21.95 15.78 12.55
N ASP A 187 22.39 16.62 13.49
CA ASP A 187 23.79 17.05 13.59
C ASP A 187 24.71 15.86 13.90
N LEU A 188 24.31 15.00 14.84
CA LEU A 188 25.05 13.79 15.19
C LEU A 188 25.21 12.86 13.98
N SER A 189 24.12 12.60 13.26
CA SER A 189 24.14 11.77 12.06
C SER A 189 25.10 12.30 11.00
N ARG A 190 25.11 13.62 10.76
CA ARG A 190 26.01 14.25 9.79
C ARG A 190 27.47 14.15 10.23
N LYS A 191 27.72 14.40 11.51
CA LYS A 191 29.07 14.38 12.09
C LYS A 191 29.67 12.98 12.08
N GLU A 192 28.87 11.95 12.35
CA GLU A 192 29.31 10.57 12.49
C GLU A 192 29.11 9.74 11.20
N GLY A 193 28.50 10.33 10.16
CA GLY A 193 28.28 9.65 8.88
C GLY A 193 27.26 8.51 8.97
N HIS A 194 26.27 8.61 9.85
CA HIS A 194 25.27 7.56 10.06
C HIS A 194 24.20 7.46 8.97
N ASP A 195 24.09 8.47 8.09
CA ASP A 195 23.12 8.50 6.98
C ASP A 195 21.66 8.37 7.44
N LYS A 196 21.28 9.03 8.54
CA LYS A 196 19.93 9.00 9.13
C LYS A 196 19.13 10.29 8.90
N GLU A 197 19.70 11.30 8.23
CA GLU A 197 19.11 12.64 8.10
C GLU A 197 17.74 12.58 7.42
N ARG A 198 17.61 11.79 6.36
CA ARG A 198 16.34 11.63 5.65
C ARG A 198 15.25 11.05 6.55
N ILE A 199 15.58 10.04 7.35
CA ILE A 199 14.65 9.41 8.30
C ILE A 199 14.23 10.41 9.38
N LEU A 200 15.18 11.13 9.96
CA LEU A 200 14.89 12.15 10.98
C LEU A 200 14.01 13.27 10.42
N GLN A 201 14.23 13.68 9.16
CA GLN A 201 13.37 14.65 8.47
C GLN A 201 11.94 14.13 8.29
N LEU A 202 11.74 12.86 7.90
CA LEU A 202 10.39 12.28 7.79
C LEU A 202 9.66 12.30 9.14
N LEU A 203 10.35 11.91 10.22
CA LEU A 203 9.79 11.95 11.58
C LEU A 203 9.39 13.37 11.99
N GLN A 204 10.25 14.36 11.73
CA GLN A 204 10.01 15.77 12.07
C GLN A 204 8.91 16.40 11.23
N LYS A 205 9.01 16.26 9.90
CA LYS A 205 8.20 16.99 8.92
C LYS A 205 6.83 16.33 8.73
N ASN A 206 6.79 15.02 8.49
CA ASN A 206 5.58 14.29 8.12
C ASN A 206 4.80 13.80 9.35
N ALA A 207 5.48 13.31 10.39
CA ALA A 207 4.84 12.77 11.59
C ALA A 207 4.81 13.72 12.80
N LYS A 208 5.46 14.89 12.70
CA LYS A 208 5.53 15.89 13.79
C LYS A 208 6.13 15.36 15.10
N ILE A 209 6.98 14.33 15.01
CA ILE A 209 7.80 13.87 16.14
C ILE A 209 8.91 14.90 16.32
N ARG A 210 9.21 15.32 17.56
CA ARG A 210 10.20 16.38 17.82
C ARG A 210 11.39 15.92 18.64
N HIS A 211 11.25 14.81 19.36
CA HIS A 211 12.24 14.30 20.28
C HIS A 211 12.35 12.78 20.12
N LEU A 212 13.54 12.24 20.35
CA LEU A 212 13.82 10.81 20.39
C LEU A 212 14.74 10.50 21.57
N SER A 213 14.67 9.27 22.07
CA SER A 213 15.70 8.77 22.98
C SER A 213 16.95 8.31 22.21
N ASP A 214 18.08 8.28 22.92
CA ASP A 214 19.34 7.80 22.35
C ASP A 214 19.18 6.34 21.85
N ALA A 215 18.51 5.48 22.61
CA ALA A 215 18.24 4.10 22.21
C ALA A 215 17.40 4.01 20.92
N THR A 216 16.33 4.80 20.84
CA THR A 216 15.49 4.86 19.63
C THR A 216 16.28 5.34 18.41
N TYR A 217 17.15 6.35 18.59
CA TYR A 217 18.03 6.83 17.52
C TYR A 217 18.96 5.71 17.01
N GLN A 218 19.51 4.89 17.91
CA GLN A 218 20.32 3.73 17.53
C GLN A 218 19.51 2.68 16.78
N GLU A 219 18.21 2.56 17.04
CA GLU A 219 17.30 1.66 16.34
C GLU A 219 16.82 2.18 14.96
N LEU A 220 17.01 3.46 14.65
CA LEU A 220 16.67 3.95 13.30
C LEU A 220 17.53 3.26 12.23
N PRO A 221 16.96 2.94 11.06
CA PRO A 221 17.75 2.52 9.90
C PRO A 221 18.48 3.74 9.30
N SER A 222 19.61 3.48 8.65
CA SER A 222 20.20 4.42 7.68
C SER A 222 19.35 4.51 6.41
N TRP A 223 19.54 5.57 5.64
CA TRP A 223 18.88 5.73 4.35
C TRP A 223 19.42 4.72 3.32
N THR A 224 20.71 4.40 3.38
CA THR A 224 21.33 3.34 2.57
C THR A 224 20.68 1.99 2.84
N GLU A 225 20.41 1.62 4.10
CA GLU A 225 19.67 0.39 4.41
C GLU A 225 18.26 0.38 3.79
N VAL A 226 17.52 1.48 3.88
CA VAL A 226 16.17 1.59 3.28
C VAL A 226 16.23 1.47 1.76
N THR A 227 17.14 2.21 1.12
CA THR A 227 17.26 2.23 -0.34
C THR A 227 17.82 0.93 -0.90
N SER A 228 18.63 0.18 -0.13
CA SER A 228 19.05 -1.17 -0.50
C SER A 228 17.89 -2.17 -0.58
N LEU A 229 16.83 -1.96 0.21
CA LEU A 229 15.65 -2.83 0.23
C LEU A 229 14.62 -2.44 -0.82
N TYR A 230 14.36 -1.14 -0.97
CA TYR A 230 13.18 -0.65 -1.66
C TYR A 230 13.50 0.28 -2.84
N GLY A 231 14.76 0.67 -3.04
CA GLY A 231 15.18 1.66 -4.02
C GLY A 231 15.13 3.10 -3.49
N SER A 232 15.68 4.03 -4.27
CA SER A 232 15.75 5.46 -3.94
C SER A 232 14.51 6.26 -4.32
N GLU A 233 13.56 5.64 -5.04
CA GLU A 233 12.35 6.26 -5.55
C GLU A 233 11.12 5.38 -5.25
N PRO A 234 9.93 5.99 -5.08
CA PRO A 234 8.70 5.23 -4.88
C PRO A 234 8.30 4.49 -6.16
N ARG A 235 7.71 3.30 -6.00
CA ARG A 235 7.15 2.51 -7.10
C ARG A 235 5.62 2.58 -7.06
N LEU A 236 5.08 3.36 -7.99
CA LEU A 236 3.64 3.50 -8.23
C LEU A 236 3.31 2.82 -9.56
N MET A 237 2.38 1.88 -9.57
CA MET A 237 1.94 1.20 -10.82
C MET A 237 0.49 1.51 -11.10
N GLY A 238 0.10 1.47 -12.37
CA GLY A 238 -1.25 1.83 -12.82
C GLY A 238 -1.47 3.33 -12.95
N THR A 239 -0.42 4.15 -12.82
CA THR A 239 -0.54 5.62 -12.98
C THR A 239 -0.85 6.05 -14.41
N ASP A 240 -0.60 5.18 -15.38
CA ASP A 240 -1.03 5.31 -16.78
C ASP A 240 -2.56 5.27 -16.93
N GLN A 241 -3.26 4.57 -16.02
CA GLN A 241 -4.72 4.44 -16.03
C GLN A 241 -5.43 5.69 -15.47
N CYS A 242 -4.70 6.62 -14.86
CA CYS A 242 -5.26 7.85 -14.28
C CYS A 242 -5.98 8.72 -15.31
N ALA A 243 -5.48 8.78 -16.55
CA ALA A 243 -6.11 9.55 -17.61
C ALA A 243 -7.49 8.96 -17.97
N ALA A 244 -7.57 7.63 -18.10
CA ALA A 244 -8.81 6.92 -18.35
C ALA A 244 -9.82 7.09 -17.19
N PHE A 245 -9.36 7.01 -15.93
CA PHE A 245 -10.21 7.25 -14.77
C PHE A 245 -10.81 8.66 -14.74
N LYS A 246 -10.02 9.66 -15.14
CA LYS A 246 -10.43 11.08 -15.22
C LYS A 246 -11.20 11.43 -16.49
N ALA A 247 -11.33 10.51 -17.45
CA ALA A 247 -12.03 10.76 -18.69
C ALA A 247 -13.53 11.04 -18.44
N GLY A 248 -14.16 11.71 -19.41
CA GLY A 248 -15.52 12.20 -19.30
C GLY A 248 -15.57 13.72 -19.18
N LYS A 249 -16.73 14.25 -18.78
CA LYS A 249 -16.90 15.68 -18.55
C LYS A 249 -16.31 16.06 -17.20
N GLU A 250 -15.91 17.33 -17.05
CA GLU A 250 -15.31 17.79 -15.80
C GLU A 250 -16.29 17.66 -14.60
N GLU A 251 -17.60 17.73 -14.86
CA GLU A 251 -18.65 17.51 -13.87
C GLU A 251 -18.71 16.06 -13.37
N ASP A 252 -18.29 15.09 -14.19
CA ASP A 252 -18.30 13.67 -13.83
C ASP A 252 -17.27 13.37 -12.73
N LEU A 253 -16.20 14.18 -12.63
CA LEU A 253 -15.23 14.10 -11.53
C LEU A 253 -15.86 14.37 -10.15
N ALA A 254 -17.03 15.02 -10.09
CA ALA A 254 -17.75 15.19 -8.84
C ALA A 254 -18.37 13.89 -8.32
N GLU A 255 -18.62 12.91 -9.20
CA GLU A 255 -19.15 11.59 -8.82
C GLU A 255 -18.05 10.62 -8.42
N LYS A 256 -16.82 10.84 -8.91
CA LYS A 256 -15.67 9.97 -8.67
C LYS A 256 -15.28 9.87 -7.19
N TRP A 257 -14.77 8.72 -6.78
CA TRP A 257 -14.28 8.42 -5.44
C TRP A 257 -12.86 7.86 -5.51
N LEU A 258 -12.09 8.13 -4.46
CA LEU A 258 -10.82 7.46 -4.19
C LEU A 258 -11.04 6.48 -3.04
N GLY A 259 -10.85 5.19 -3.30
CA GLY A 259 -11.05 4.12 -2.32
C GLY A 259 -9.74 3.41 -2.00
N VAL A 260 -9.64 2.83 -0.81
CA VAL A 260 -8.46 2.04 -0.40
C VAL A 260 -8.77 0.56 -0.45
N ALA A 261 -7.87 -0.20 -1.08
CA ALA A 261 -7.90 -1.66 -1.13
C ALA A 261 -6.55 -2.22 -0.66
N GLY A 262 -6.54 -3.49 -0.25
CA GLY A 262 -5.32 -4.20 0.13
C GLY A 262 -5.63 -5.38 1.05
N MET A 263 -4.75 -6.38 1.08
CA MET A 263 -4.89 -7.51 1.99
C MET A 263 -4.88 -7.08 3.46
N PHE A 264 -5.23 -8.00 4.35
CA PHE A 264 -5.05 -7.79 5.79
C PHE A 264 -3.58 -7.43 6.11
N ASN A 265 -3.35 -6.58 7.11
CA ASN A 265 -2.02 -6.12 7.52
C ASN A 265 -1.14 -5.42 6.47
N THR A 266 -1.66 -4.96 5.34
CA THR A 266 -0.82 -4.21 4.37
C THR A 266 -0.68 -2.72 4.71
N GLY A 267 -1.39 -2.21 5.71
CA GLY A 267 -1.35 -0.79 6.09
C GLY A 267 -2.47 0.06 5.47
N THR A 268 -3.53 -0.56 4.95
CA THR A 268 -4.71 0.12 4.39
C THR A 268 -5.31 1.21 5.30
N ASN A 269 -5.36 1.01 6.62
CA ASN A 269 -5.83 2.05 7.55
C ASN A 269 -4.89 3.27 7.57
N LEU A 270 -3.57 3.06 7.55
CA LEU A 270 -2.59 4.15 7.50
C LEU A 270 -2.75 4.95 6.20
N LEU A 271 -2.91 4.27 5.07
CA LEU A 271 -3.16 4.91 3.78
C LEU A 271 -4.45 5.72 3.78
N ALA A 272 -5.55 5.13 4.24
CA ALA A 272 -6.85 5.79 4.29
C ALA A 272 -6.79 7.08 5.12
N ASP A 273 -6.19 7.05 6.31
CA ASP A 273 -6.09 8.23 7.16
C ASP A 273 -5.14 9.26 6.55
N THR A 274 -4.02 8.83 5.97
CA THR A 274 -3.07 9.72 5.28
C THR A 274 -3.73 10.41 4.10
N LEU A 275 -4.44 9.69 3.23
CA LEU A 275 -5.16 10.30 2.10
C LEU A 275 -6.27 11.24 2.57
N LYS A 276 -7.04 10.89 3.61
CA LYS A 276 -8.09 11.77 4.15
C LYS A 276 -7.54 13.06 4.74
N MET A 277 -6.36 13.04 5.35
CA MET A 277 -5.73 14.24 5.91
C MET A 277 -5.18 15.17 4.84
N ASN A 278 -4.75 14.62 3.70
CA ASN A 278 -3.93 15.37 2.75
C ASN A 278 -4.59 15.57 1.38
N CYS A 279 -5.52 14.73 0.95
CA CYS A 279 -6.11 14.78 -0.40
C CYS A 279 -7.58 15.21 -0.39
N VAL A 280 -7.97 15.96 -1.42
CA VAL A 280 -9.37 16.32 -1.68
C VAL A 280 -9.72 16.29 -3.17
N LEU A 281 -10.82 15.63 -3.51
CA LEU A 281 -11.44 15.68 -4.83
C LEU A 281 -12.28 16.96 -4.92
N HIS A 282 -11.61 18.06 -5.25
CA HIS A 282 -12.16 19.42 -5.19
C HIS A 282 -13.47 19.60 -5.98
N LYS A 283 -13.68 18.88 -7.09
CA LYS A 283 -14.95 18.90 -7.85
C LYS A 283 -16.12 18.30 -7.07
N LYS A 284 -15.90 17.16 -6.40
CA LYS A 284 -16.86 16.56 -5.47
C LYS A 284 -17.14 17.50 -4.28
N GLN A 285 -16.10 18.10 -3.71
CA GLN A 285 -16.24 19.06 -2.62
C GLN A 285 -17.06 20.29 -3.05
N LYS A 286 -16.87 20.79 -4.29
CA LYS A 286 -17.65 21.90 -4.86
C LYS A 286 -19.13 21.53 -5.00
N LYS A 287 -19.45 20.31 -5.45
CA LYS A 287 -20.83 19.85 -5.67
C LYS A 287 -21.57 19.51 -4.38
N TYR A 288 -20.92 18.80 -3.46
CA TYR A 288 -21.58 18.22 -2.27
C TYR A 288 -21.21 18.94 -0.95
N GLY A 289 -20.25 19.86 -0.98
CA GLY A 289 -19.79 20.64 0.17
C GLY A 289 -18.52 20.09 0.83
N ASN A 290 -17.96 20.89 1.75
CA ASN A 290 -16.64 20.68 2.37
C ASN A 290 -16.48 19.38 3.16
N LYS A 291 -17.58 18.74 3.57
CA LYS A 291 -17.56 17.46 4.29
C LYS A 291 -17.21 16.27 3.40
N TYR A 292 -17.32 16.40 2.08
CA TYR A 292 -17.03 15.33 1.13
C TYR A 292 -15.65 15.52 0.49
N SER A 293 -14.62 14.92 1.11
CA SER A 293 -13.27 14.95 0.53
C SER A 293 -13.15 14.11 -0.75
N GLY A 294 -14.10 13.21 -1.01
CA GLY A 294 -14.00 12.22 -2.08
C GLY A 294 -13.05 11.05 -1.79
N VAL A 295 -12.44 11.01 -0.60
CA VAL A 295 -11.55 9.92 -0.16
C VAL A 295 -12.27 9.01 0.83
N ARG A 296 -12.21 7.70 0.59
CA ARG A 296 -12.86 6.66 1.40
C ARG A 296 -11.83 5.78 2.09
N ALA A 297 -12.22 5.20 3.23
CA ALA A 297 -11.36 4.25 3.95
C ALA A 297 -11.35 2.84 3.35
N GLN A 298 -12.31 2.55 2.47
CA GLN A 298 -12.45 1.25 1.83
C GLN A 298 -13.26 1.41 0.54
N MET A 299 -13.02 0.49 -0.39
CA MET A 299 -13.84 0.27 -1.57
C MET A 299 -15.29 -0.07 -1.21
N THR A 300 -16.20 0.17 -2.15
CA THR A 300 -17.62 -0.24 -2.11
C THR A 300 -17.85 -1.71 -1.82
N TYR A 301 -17.00 -2.59 -2.35
CA TYR A 301 -17.03 -4.04 -2.11
C TYR A 301 -16.15 -4.53 -0.94
N GLY A 302 -15.56 -3.58 -0.19
CA GLY A 302 -14.75 -3.84 1.00
C GLY A 302 -13.24 -3.83 0.75
N LYS A 303 -12.51 -3.32 1.75
CA LYS A 303 -11.06 -3.06 1.64
C LYS A 303 -10.20 -4.31 1.43
N HIS A 304 -10.61 -5.45 2.00
CA HIS A 304 -9.85 -6.70 1.99
C HIS A 304 -10.41 -7.73 1.02
N THR A 305 -11.55 -7.42 0.40
CA THR A 305 -12.20 -8.29 -0.58
C THR A 305 -11.46 -8.16 -1.91
N PRO A 306 -11.06 -9.26 -2.54
CA PRO A 306 -10.50 -9.21 -3.89
C PRO A 306 -11.54 -8.70 -4.90
N PRO A 307 -11.12 -8.07 -6.02
CA PRO A 307 -12.01 -7.31 -6.87
C PRO A 307 -12.87 -8.19 -7.79
N LYS A 308 -12.44 -9.43 -8.12
CA LYS A 308 -13.07 -10.32 -9.12
C LYS A 308 -13.50 -9.56 -10.39
N ASP A 309 -14.60 -9.97 -11.02
CA ASP A 309 -15.23 -9.32 -12.16
C ASP A 309 -16.15 -8.14 -11.75
N GLU A 310 -16.65 -7.41 -12.75
CA GLU A 310 -17.56 -6.28 -12.55
C GLU A 310 -18.86 -6.69 -11.82
N GLN A 311 -19.46 -7.82 -12.22
CA GLN A 311 -20.71 -8.30 -11.63
C GLN A 311 -20.57 -8.55 -10.13
N PHE A 312 -19.44 -9.11 -9.70
CA PHE A 312 -19.12 -9.29 -8.30
C PHE A 312 -19.00 -7.95 -7.57
N ARG A 313 -18.29 -6.95 -8.12
CA ARG A 313 -18.18 -5.63 -7.49
C ARG A 313 -19.54 -4.95 -7.33
N MET A 314 -20.42 -5.08 -8.33
CA MET A 314 -21.76 -4.51 -8.34
C MET A 314 -22.72 -5.20 -7.35
N SER A 315 -22.56 -6.50 -7.15
CA SER A 315 -23.43 -7.30 -6.26
C SER A 315 -22.92 -7.38 -4.81
N HIS A 316 -21.60 -7.26 -4.60
CA HIS A 316 -20.96 -7.36 -3.29
C HIS A 316 -20.77 -6.00 -2.60
N ILE A 317 -21.70 -5.06 -2.80
CA ILE A 317 -21.63 -3.72 -2.21
C ILE A 317 -21.97 -3.76 -0.71
N ILE A 318 -21.12 -3.16 0.11
CA ILE A 318 -21.36 -3.00 1.55
C ILE A 318 -22.69 -2.26 1.77
N PRO A 319 -23.59 -2.72 2.67
CA PRO A 319 -24.94 -2.18 2.81
C PRO A 319 -25.06 -0.65 2.92
N GLY A 320 -24.10 0.01 3.56
CA GLY A 320 -24.05 1.47 3.70
C GLY A 320 -23.54 2.24 2.48
N GLN A 321 -23.26 1.57 1.36
CA GLN A 321 -22.62 2.14 0.18
C GLN A 321 -23.35 1.83 -1.14
N LYS A 322 -24.59 1.32 -1.08
CA LYS A 322 -25.39 0.94 -2.26
C LYS A 322 -25.63 2.04 -3.29
N ASN A 323 -25.54 3.31 -2.88
CA ASN A 323 -25.77 4.46 -3.76
C ASN A 323 -24.50 4.94 -4.49
N ILE A 324 -23.41 4.17 -4.42
CA ILE A 324 -22.15 4.53 -5.04
C ILE A 324 -21.82 3.45 -6.07
N ASP A 325 -21.70 3.89 -7.32
CA ASP A 325 -21.29 3.04 -8.42
C ASP A 325 -19.79 2.67 -8.27
N PRO A 326 -19.44 1.38 -8.09
CA PRO A 326 -18.06 0.92 -8.02
C PRO A 326 -17.17 1.37 -9.20
N ARG A 327 -17.75 1.60 -10.38
CA ARG A 327 -17.04 2.10 -11.58
C ARG A 327 -16.58 3.55 -11.47
N GLN A 328 -17.15 4.29 -10.53
CA GLN A 328 -16.75 5.66 -10.24
C GLN A 328 -15.65 5.72 -9.16
N GLU A 329 -15.17 4.58 -8.66
CA GLU A 329 -14.17 4.51 -7.60
C GLU A 329 -12.81 4.08 -8.16
N LEU A 330 -11.74 4.84 -7.86
CA LEU A 330 -10.35 4.46 -8.13
C LEU A 330 -9.82 3.70 -6.90
N PRO A 331 -9.53 2.39 -7.01
CA PRO A 331 -8.83 1.66 -5.97
C PRO A 331 -7.36 2.10 -5.90
N VAL A 332 -6.93 2.49 -4.70
CA VAL A 332 -5.53 2.58 -4.33
C VAL A 332 -5.19 1.31 -3.58
N VAL A 333 -4.52 0.39 -4.27
CA VAL A 333 -4.23 -0.96 -3.82
C VAL A 333 -2.89 -0.96 -3.07
N MET A 334 -2.96 -1.16 -1.76
CA MET A 334 -1.80 -1.22 -0.88
C MET A 334 -1.18 -2.61 -0.91
N VAL A 335 0.05 -2.68 -1.41
CA VAL A 335 0.92 -3.85 -1.37
C VAL A 335 1.95 -3.66 -0.25
N ARG A 336 2.40 -4.76 0.36
CA ARG A 336 3.48 -4.73 1.34
C ARG A 336 4.50 -5.80 1.00
N ASP A 337 5.76 -5.60 1.36
CA ASP A 337 6.80 -6.62 1.17
C ASP A 337 6.27 -7.99 1.63
N PRO A 338 6.26 -9.02 0.76
CA PRO A 338 5.60 -10.29 1.05
C PRO A 338 6.18 -10.98 2.28
N PHE A 339 7.49 -10.91 2.51
CA PHE A 339 8.11 -11.51 3.69
C PHE A 339 7.68 -10.79 4.98
N ARG A 340 7.59 -9.46 4.92
CA ARG A 340 7.07 -8.64 6.03
C ARG A 340 5.58 -8.85 6.25
N TRP A 341 4.82 -9.04 5.18
CA TRP A 341 3.40 -9.32 5.24
C TRP A 341 3.14 -10.68 5.88
N LEU A 342 3.84 -11.73 5.45
CA LEU A 342 3.80 -13.08 6.03
C LEU A 342 4.06 -13.05 7.54
N GLN A 343 5.13 -12.37 7.98
CA GLN A 343 5.41 -12.17 9.41
C GLN A 343 4.28 -11.46 10.17
N SER A 344 3.59 -10.52 9.53
CA SER A 344 2.49 -9.81 10.20
C SER A 344 1.22 -10.65 10.32
N MET A 345 0.99 -11.57 9.39
CA MET A 345 -0.11 -12.53 9.47
C MET A 345 0.06 -13.47 10.67
N CYS A 346 1.29 -13.79 11.07
CA CYS A 346 1.59 -14.55 12.29
C CYS A 346 1.02 -13.91 13.57
N VAL A 347 1.08 -12.58 13.64
CA VAL A 347 0.62 -11.81 14.80
C VAL A 347 -0.90 -11.65 14.78
N ASN A 348 -1.45 -11.27 13.63
CA ASN A 348 -2.89 -11.07 13.45
C ASN A 348 -3.34 -11.67 12.13
N TYR A 349 -4.01 -12.82 12.19
CA TYR A 349 -4.45 -13.57 11.02
C TYR A 349 -5.83 -13.13 10.50
N TYR A 350 -6.58 -12.30 11.25
CA TYR A 350 -7.90 -11.81 10.87
C TYR A 350 -8.86 -12.94 10.50
N SER A 351 -9.41 -12.90 9.28
CA SER A 351 -10.29 -13.93 8.73
C SER A 351 -9.54 -15.03 7.97
N SER A 352 -8.21 -15.00 7.96
CA SER A 352 -7.38 -16.03 7.35
C SER A 352 -7.06 -17.11 8.39
N HIS A 353 -7.27 -18.37 8.04
CA HIS A 353 -7.10 -19.50 8.95
C HIS A 353 -6.19 -20.54 8.31
N TRP A 354 -5.18 -20.98 9.05
CA TRP A 354 -4.29 -22.08 8.65
C TRP A 354 -3.80 -22.85 9.89
N PRO A 355 -3.35 -24.10 9.70
CA PRO A 355 -2.84 -24.90 10.80
C PRO A 355 -1.59 -24.27 11.41
N ARG A 356 -1.56 -24.17 12.74
CA ARG A 356 -0.37 -23.81 13.52
C ARG A 356 -0.08 -24.94 14.49
N PRO A 357 0.83 -25.87 14.14
CA PRO A 357 1.08 -27.07 14.93
C PRO A 357 1.54 -26.71 16.34
N TYR A 358 2.38 -25.67 16.45
CA TYR A 358 2.97 -25.20 17.70
C TYR A 358 2.44 -23.83 18.12
N ARG A 359 2.50 -23.54 19.42
CA ARG A 359 2.16 -22.23 20.00
C ARG A 359 3.40 -21.34 20.00
N PRO A 360 3.27 -20.00 19.98
CA PRO A 360 4.42 -19.09 20.06
C PRO A 360 5.39 -19.29 21.24
N SER A 361 4.96 -19.97 22.30
CA SER A 361 5.78 -20.31 23.47
C SER A 361 6.60 -21.61 23.30
N ASP A 362 6.32 -22.42 22.28
CA ASP A 362 7.05 -23.65 21.99
C ASP A 362 8.32 -23.32 21.22
N LYS A 363 9.46 -23.93 21.58
CA LYS A 363 10.76 -23.69 20.92
C LYS A 363 10.77 -24.08 19.44
N ARG A 364 9.86 -24.98 19.04
CA ARG A 364 9.70 -25.43 17.64
C ARG A 364 8.78 -24.53 16.82
N TYR A 365 8.18 -23.52 17.45
CA TYR A 365 7.32 -22.60 16.74
C TYR A 365 8.13 -21.76 15.75
N HIS A 366 7.78 -21.88 14.48
CA HIS A 366 8.15 -20.92 13.46
C HIS A 366 6.90 -20.33 12.84
N CYS A 367 7.06 -19.21 12.16
CA CYS A 367 5.97 -18.57 11.44
C CYS A 367 6.55 -17.72 10.31
N PRO A 368 6.03 -17.79 9.08
CA PRO A 368 4.65 -18.09 8.65
C PRO A 368 4.12 -19.52 8.72
N ASN A 369 4.95 -20.56 8.89
CA ASN A 369 4.58 -21.95 8.63
C ASN A 369 4.23 -22.09 7.14
N LEU A 370 5.23 -22.02 6.27
CA LEU A 370 5.06 -22.29 4.83
C LEU A 370 5.41 -23.74 4.52
N TYR A 371 6.49 -24.23 5.13
CA TYR A 371 6.93 -25.61 4.95
C TYR A 371 6.97 -26.35 6.30
N PRO A 372 6.28 -27.51 6.44
CA PRO A 372 6.24 -28.24 7.70
C PRO A 372 7.54 -29.03 7.93
N THR A 373 8.08 -28.93 9.13
CA THR A 373 9.13 -29.85 9.62
C THR A 373 8.58 -31.28 9.77
N GLU A 374 9.45 -32.29 9.86
CA GLU A 374 9.01 -33.69 10.04
C GLU A 374 8.15 -33.90 11.30
N GLU A 375 8.45 -33.20 12.39
CA GLU A 375 7.60 -33.23 13.58
C GLU A 375 6.22 -32.59 13.34
N GLU A 376 6.18 -31.51 12.57
CA GLU A 376 4.93 -30.84 12.20
C GLU A 376 4.11 -31.71 11.27
N LYS A 377 4.71 -32.37 10.29
CA LYS A 377 4.05 -33.35 9.41
C LYS A 377 3.36 -34.43 10.24
N LYS A 378 4.07 -35.04 11.20
CA LYS A 378 3.48 -36.02 12.14
C LYS A 378 2.30 -35.43 12.90
N LYS A 379 2.43 -34.20 13.41
CA LYS A 379 1.38 -33.54 14.20
C LYS A 379 0.16 -33.15 13.37
N LEU A 380 0.37 -32.70 12.13
CA LEU A 380 -0.67 -32.40 11.16
C LEU A 380 -1.42 -33.68 10.79
N TRP A 381 -0.70 -34.76 10.52
CA TRP A 381 -1.24 -36.10 10.29
C TRP A 381 -2.14 -36.57 11.43
N PHE A 382 -1.66 -36.53 12.68
CA PHE A 382 -2.48 -36.91 13.86
C PHE A 382 -3.72 -36.04 14.04
N ARG A 383 -3.70 -34.79 13.58
CA ARG A 383 -4.84 -33.88 13.59
C ARG A 383 -5.77 -34.06 12.38
N ARG A 384 -5.45 -35.00 11.48
CA ARG A 384 -6.15 -35.23 10.22
C ARG A 384 -6.18 -33.99 9.33
N TYR A 385 -5.10 -33.20 9.38
CA TYR A 385 -4.84 -32.22 8.34
C TYR A 385 -4.23 -32.96 7.16
N GLU A 386 -5.06 -33.23 6.16
CA GLU A 386 -4.61 -33.74 4.88
C GLU A 386 -4.07 -32.56 4.05
N PRO A 387 -2.91 -32.69 3.38
CA PRO A 387 -2.48 -31.73 2.39
C PRO A 387 -3.58 -31.52 1.34
N ILE A 388 -3.75 -30.29 0.86
CA ILE A 388 -4.62 -30.05 -0.29
C ILE A 388 -3.91 -30.62 -1.52
N LEU A 389 -4.38 -31.77 -2.00
CA LEU A 389 -4.03 -32.31 -3.33
C LEU A 389 -4.91 -31.60 -4.36
N ASP A 390 -4.30 -30.94 -5.35
CA ASP A 390 -4.97 -30.30 -6.50
C ASP A 390 -5.95 -29.14 -6.20
N GLY A 391 -5.79 -28.47 -5.06
CA GLY A 391 -6.51 -27.21 -4.78
C GLY A 391 -7.93 -27.41 -4.26
N THR A 392 -8.44 -28.63 -4.34
CA THR A 392 -9.67 -29.05 -3.68
C THR A 392 -9.36 -29.51 -2.26
N PRO A 393 -9.94 -28.87 -1.23
CA PRO A 393 -9.88 -29.41 0.13
C PRO A 393 -10.46 -30.83 0.11
N ILE A 394 -9.75 -31.82 0.66
CA ILE A 394 -10.36 -33.11 1.03
C ILE A 394 -11.19 -32.89 2.29
N VAL A 395 -12.16 -31.97 2.22
CA VAL A 395 -13.20 -31.87 3.22
C VAL A 395 -14.19 -32.94 2.82
N LYS A 396 -14.20 -34.06 3.54
CA LYS A 396 -15.41 -34.87 3.63
C LYS A 396 -16.49 -33.94 4.13
N GLU A 397 -17.35 -33.44 3.23
CA GLU A 397 -18.57 -32.71 3.54
C GLU A 397 -19.35 -33.52 4.57
N LYS A 398 -19.15 -33.21 5.85
CA LYS A 398 -20.06 -33.66 6.89
C LYS A 398 -21.21 -32.68 6.86
N ASN A 399 -22.17 -32.97 5.98
CA ASN A 399 -23.50 -32.37 5.88
C ASN A 399 -23.52 -30.84 5.97
N GLU A 400 -23.62 -30.20 4.81
CA GLU A 400 -24.12 -28.84 4.70
C GLU A 400 -25.42 -28.72 5.51
N VAL A 401 -25.35 -28.03 6.65
CA VAL A 401 -26.54 -27.40 7.21
C VAL A 401 -26.85 -26.27 6.26
N SER A 402 -27.87 -26.43 5.41
CA SER A 402 -28.34 -25.36 4.53
C SER A 402 -28.64 -24.13 5.38
N HIS A 403 -27.84 -23.09 5.24
CA HIS A 403 -28.19 -21.76 5.74
C HIS A 403 -28.79 -20.99 4.58
N SER A 404 -30.12 -20.95 4.58
CA SER A 404 -30.91 -20.05 3.75
C SER A 404 -30.52 -18.61 4.01
N GLU A 405 -30.63 -17.83 2.94
CA GLU A 405 -30.31 -16.42 2.80
C GLU A 405 -30.75 -15.57 4.00
N GLY A 406 -29.78 -15.14 4.81
CA GLY A 406 -29.96 -14.17 5.88
C GLY A 406 -28.82 -13.17 5.85
N VAL A 407 -29.16 -11.92 5.53
CA VAL A 407 -28.25 -10.76 5.59
C VAL A 407 -27.56 -10.72 6.97
N PHE A 408 -26.28 -11.11 7.01
CA PHE A 408 -25.47 -11.06 8.23
C PHE A 408 -25.06 -9.61 8.52
N MET A 409 -25.87 -8.94 9.33
CA MET A 409 -25.42 -7.80 10.12
C MET A 409 -24.57 -8.31 11.29
N ASP A 410 -23.45 -7.63 11.52
CA ASP A 410 -22.44 -7.84 12.56
C ASP A 410 -23.02 -7.97 13.98
N LYS A 411 -23.56 -9.15 14.31
CA LYS A 411 -23.78 -9.62 15.68
C LYS A 411 -22.70 -10.63 15.99
N GLN A 412 -21.74 -10.17 16.79
CA GLN A 412 -20.76 -10.96 17.53
C GLN A 412 -21.27 -12.37 17.86
N PHE A 413 -20.59 -13.38 17.32
CA PHE A 413 -20.66 -14.76 17.80
C PHE A 413 -20.32 -14.77 19.30
N ARG A 414 -21.34 -14.74 20.17
CA ARG A 414 -21.24 -15.26 21.53
C ARG A 414 -21.29 -16.78 21.43
N MET A 415 -20.12 -17.39 21.24
CA MET A 415 -19.94 -18.80 21.58
C MET A 415 -20.15 -18.94 23.09
N GLY A 416 -21.35 -19.34 23.48
CA GLY A 416 -21.63 -19.91 24.80
C GLY A 416 -20.95 -21.27 24.88
N GLY A 417 -19.69 -21.29 25.30
CA GLY A 417 -18.91 -22.50 25.48
C GLY A 417 -17.69 -22.16 26.34
N LYS A 418 -17.45 -22.99 27.36
CA LYS A 418 -16.44 -22.84 28.43
C LYS A 418 -15.20 -22.03 28.01
N LYS A 419 -14.90 -20.97 28.76
CA LYS A 419 -13.75 -20.10 28.55
C LYS A 419 -12.46 -20.93 28.51
N PRO A 420 -11.72 -20.98 27.38
CA PRO A 420 -10.36 -21.50 27.40
C PRO A 420 -9.51 -20.63 28.34
N GLY A 421 -8.61 -21.27 29.08
CA GLY A 421 -7.76 -20.63 30.09
C GLY A 421 -7.08 -19.35 29.61
N LYS A 422 -7.03 -18.37 30.51
CA LYS A 422 -6.43 -17.04 30.33
C LYS A 422 -4.96 -17.18 29.90
N TRP A 423 -4.68 -16.88 28.63
CA TRP A 423 -3.31 -16.83 28.10
C TRP A 423 -2.67 -15.48 28.41
N ILE A 424 -1.41 -15.51 28.85
CA ILE A 424 -0.52 -14.36 29.04
C ILE A 424 0.49 -14.46 27.90
N GLY A 425 0.46 -13.49 26.97
CA GLY A 425 1.47 -13.42 25.92
C GLY A 425 2.81 -12.93 26.47
N PRO A 426 3.94 -13.22 25.79
CA PRO A 426 5.22 -12.67 26.19
C PRO A 426 5.22 -11.14 26.00
N PRO A 427 5.85 -10.38 26.91
CA PRO A 427 6.00 -8.93 26.76
C PRO A 427 6.82 -8.62 25.49
N GLN A 428 6.29 -7.73 24.65
CA GLN A 428 7.04 -7.11 23.56
C GLN A 428 7.92 -6.02 24.17
N GLY A 429 9.19 -6.34 24.34
CA GLY A 429 10.18 -5.45 24.93
C GLY A 429 11.16 -6.29 25.74
N THR A 430 12.40 -6.35 25.29
CA THR A 430 13.55 -6.98 25.95
C THR A 430 13.57 -8.52 26.07
N THR A 431 12.93 -9.29 25.19
CA THR A 431 13.57 -10.58 24.91
C THR A 431 14.91 -10.24 24.26
N PRO A 432 16.07 -10.72 24.80
CA PRO A 432 17.27 -10.75 23.99
C PRO A 432 16.89 -11.40 22.66
N PRO A 433 17.54 -11.03 21.53
CA PRO A 433 17.32 -11.81 20.32
C PRO A 433 17.43 -13.26 20.79
N PRO A 434 16.43 -14.12 20.53
CA PRO A 434 16.78 -15.51 20.58
C PRO A 434 17.95 -15.54 19.62
N GLU A 435 19.15 -15.79 20.14
CA GLU A 435 20.00 -16.83 19.60
C GLU A 435 19.05 -18.03 19.49
N ILE A 436 18.17 -17.97 18.49
CA ILE A 436 17.52 -19.10 17.90
C ILE A 436 18.74 -19.91 17.61
N LEU A 437 18.84 -21.04 18.30
CA LEU A 437 19.80 -22.07 18.04
C LEU A 437 19.80 -22.26 16.52
N VAL A 438 20.73 -21.56 15.87
CA VAL A 438 21.26 -21.83 14.54
C VAL A 438 22.11 -23.08 14.70
N ASN A 439 21.55 -24.12 15.34
CA ASN A 439 21.91 -25.48 15.06
C ASN A 439 21.29 -25.71 13.69
N GLN A 440 22.00 -25.19 12.68
CA GLN A 440 21.72 -25.38 11.27
C GLN A 440 21.69 -26.88 11.05
N GLU A 441 20.49 -27.46 11.06
CA GLU A 441 20.33 -28.67 10.28
C GLU A 441 20.82 -28.33 8.87
N PRO A 442 21.69 -29.18 8.30
CA PRO A 442 22.26 -28.94 6.98
C PRO A 442 21.10 -28.65 6.04
N THR A 443 21.14 -27.48 5.41
CA THR A 443 20.07 -27.01 4.54
C THR A 443 20.17 -27.75 3.22
N THR A 444 19.66 -28.99 3.22
CA THR A 444 19.37 -29.68 1.98
C THR A 444 18.39 -28.81 1.20
N LEU A 445 18.72 -28.52 -0.05
CA LEU A 445 17.80 -27.86 -0.96
C LEU A 445 16.59 -28.76 -1.14
N LEU A 446 15.39 -28.20 -0.97
CA LEU A 446 14.14 -28.91 -1.22
C LEU A 446 14.01 -29.15 -2.72
N THR A 447 13.66 -30.37 -3.10
CA THR A 447 13.28 -30.71 -4.48
C THR A 447 11.91 -30.15 -4.83
N ASP A 448 11.63 -29.96 -6.13
CA ASP A 448 10.31 -29.49 -6.58
C ASP A 448 9.15 -30.40 -6.13
N SER A 449 9.42 -31.70 -6.03
CA SER A 449 8.44 -32.67 -5.51
C SER A 449 8.19 -32.46 -4.02
N GLU A 450 9.21 -32.16 -3.22
CA GLU A 450 9.04 -31.88 -1.79
C GLU A 450 8.28 -30.56 -1.57
N LEU A 451 8.59 -29.54 -2.37
CA LEU A 451 7.91 -28.24 -2.34
C LEU A 451 6.42 -28.38 -2.70
N SER A 452 6.08 -29.20 -3.70
CA SER A 452 4.71 -29.39 -4.16
C SER A 452 3.83 -30.22 -3.22
N ASN A 453 4.43 -31.14 -2.46
CA ASN A 453 3.67 -32.07 -1.61
C ASN A 453 3.33 -31.52 -0.22
N HIS A 454 3.91 -30.39 0.17
CA HIS A 454 3.89 -29.93 1.56
C HIS A 454 3.64 -28.43 1.68
N SER A 455 2.42 -28.09 2.10
CA SER A 455 2.05 -26.72 2.42
C SER A 455 1.12 -26.65 3.62
N PHE A 456 1.01 -25.46 4.23
CA PHE A 456 -0.01 -25.17 5.23
C PHE A 456 -1.22 -24.53 4.54
N PRO A 457 -2.30 -25.28 4.28
CA PRO A 457 -3.45 -24.75 3.57
C PRO A 457 -4.09 -23.60 4.33
N VAL A 458 -4.47 -22.56 3.59
CA VAL A 458 -5.10 -21.36 4.12
C VAL A 458 -6.51 -21.28 3.59
N HIS A 459 -7.47 -20.90 4.44
CA HIS A 459 -8.74 -20.38 3.96
C HIS A 459 -9.02 -18.99 4.51
N VAL A 460 -9.72 -18.18 3.73
CA VAL A 460 -10.10 -16.82 4.11
C VAL A 460 -11.62 -16.69 4.06
N VAL A 461 -12.21 -16.32 5.20
CA VAL A 461 -13.65 -16.10 5.34
C VAL A 461 -13.97 -14.64 5.02
N TYR A 462 -14.61 -14.42 3.87
CA TYR A 462 -15.17 -13.12 3.49
C TYR A 462 -16.64 -13.05 3.91
N ALA A 463 -17.28 -11.88 3.75
CA ALA A 463 -18.65 -11.67 4.20
C ALA A 463 -19.66 -12.68 3.61
N ASN A 464 -19.49 -13.06 2.33
CA ASN A 464 -20.46 -13.90 1.62
C ASN A 464 -19.85 -15.19 1.03
N PHE A 465 -18.57 -15.44 1.22
CA PHE A 465 -17.89 -16.62 0.65
C PHE A 465 -16.61 -16.93 1.42
N THR A 466 -16.15 -18.17 1.32
CA THR A 466 -14.83 -18.59 1.79
C THR A 466 -13.98 -18.95 0.59
N ARG A 467 -12.69 -18.60 0.59
CA ARG A 467 -11.73 -19.07 -0.41
C ARG A 467 -10.64 -19.90 0.24
N TYR A 468 -10.17 -20.91 -0.48
CA TYR A 468 -9.08 -21.79 -0.07
C TYR A 468 -7.86 -21.51 -0.95
N HIS A 469 -6.68 -21.61 -0.36
CA HIS A 469 -5.39 -21.38 -0.98
C HIS A 469 -4.41 -22.43 -0.45
N TYR A 470 -3.44 -22.85 -1.28
CA TYR A 470 -2.45 -23.85 -0.89
C TYR A 470 -1.57 -23.41 0.29
N SER A 471 -1.25 -22.11 0.38
CA SER A 471 -0.47 -21.53 1.47
C SER A 471 -0.69 -20.03 1.59
N LEU A 472 -0.05 -19.39 2.58
CA LEU A 472 -0.08 -17.92 2.70
C LEU A 472 0.58 -17.23 1.50
N VAL A 473 1.58 -17.85 0.87
CA VAL A 473 2.22 -17.32 -0.35
C VAL A 473 1.24 -17.31 -1.51
N HIS A 474 0.48 -18.40 -1.69
CA HIS A 474 -0.53 -18.47 -2.75
C HIS A 474 -1.66 -17.46 -2.50
N LEU A 475 -2.11 -17.32 -1.24
CA LEU A 475 -3.05 -16.26 -0.87
C LEU A 475 -2.54 -14.86 -1.24
N PHE A 476 -1.24 -14.58 -1.07
CA PHE A 476 -0.63 -13.31 -1.50
C PHE A 476 -0.73 -13.16 -3.03
N ASN A 477 -0.23 -14.14 -3.78
CA ASN A 477 -0.21 -14.09 -5.24
C ASN A 477 -1.61 -13.96 -5.82
N ASP A 478 -2.54 -14.84 -5.44
CA ASP A 478 -3.90 -14.91 -5.97
C ASP A 478 -4.62 -13.57 -5.77
N TRP A 479 -4.48 -12.96 -4.60
CA TRP A 479 -5.16 -11.71 -4.28
C TRP A 479 -4.66 -10.53 -5.11
N TYR A 480 -3.34 -10.42 -5.32
CA TYR A 480 -2.77 -9.33 -6.13
C TYR A 480 -2.91 -9.58 -7.64
N ARG A 481 -2.82 -10.84 -8.09
CA ARG A 481 -3.10 -11.22 -9.49
C ARG A 481 -4.50 -10.78 -9.93
N GLU A 482 -5.50 -10.94 -9.07
CA GLU A 482 -6.86 -10.47 -9.40
C GLU A 482 -6.96 -8.96 -9.67
N TYR A 483 -6.12 -8.12 -9.06
CA TYR A 483 -6.04 -6.71 -9.45
C TYR A 483 -5.15 -6.52 -10.68
N PHE A 484 -4.00 -7.19 -10.71
CA PHE A 484 -2.98 -7.02 -11.74
C PHE A 484 -3.51 -7.38 -13.15
N ASP A 485 -4.35 -8.42 -13.22
CA ASP A 485 -4.94 -8.91 -14.46
C ASP A 485 -6.19 -8.11 -14.88
N LEU A 486 -6.71 -7.25 -13.99
CA LEU A 486 -7.94 -6.48 -14.20
C LEU A 486 -7.68 -5.22 -15.03
N LYS A 487 -7.80 -5.32 -16.36
CA LYS A 487 -7.47 -4.22 -17.29
C LYS A 487 -8.59 -3.20 -17.50
N ASP A 488 -9.83 -3.58 -17.22
CA ASP A 488 -11.04 -2.78 -17.44
C ASP A 488 -11.42 -1.90 -16.24
N TYR A 489 -10.69 -2.01 -15.13
CA TYR A 489 -10.97 -1.29 -13.90
C TYR A 489 -9.74 -0.48 -13.46
N PRO A 490 -9.73 0.85 -13.70
CA PRO A 490 -8.60 1.70 -13.35
C PRO A 490 -8.20 1.54 -11.89
N HIS A 491 -6.94 1.25 -11.61
CA HIS A 491 -6.42 1.11 -10.24
C HIS A 491 -4.95 1.53 -10.15
N VAL A 492 -4.51 1.88 -8.94
CA VAL A 492 -3.11 2.23 -8.67
C VAL A 492 -2.56 1.36 -7.55
N PHE A 493 -1.47 0.65 -7.80
CA PHE A 493 -0.73 -0.05 -6.74
C PHE A 493 0.29 0.87 -6.11
N ILE A 494 0.40 0.79 -4.79
CA ILE A 494 1.46 1.43 -4.03
C ILE A 494 2.04 0.47 -3.00
N ARG A 495 3.32 0.64 -2.68
CA ARG A 495 3.94 -0.10 -1.58
C ARG A 495 3.69 0.60 -0.26
N PHE A 496 3.52 -0.19 0.79
CA PHE A 496 3.41 0.29 2.15
C PHE A 496 4.69 1.04 2.56
N GLU A 497 5.82 0.52 2.15
CA GLU A 497 7.15 1.07 2.37
C GLU A 497 7.31 2.42 1.66
N ASP A 498 6.76 2.58 0.45
CA ASP A 498 6.78 3.88 -0.23
C ASP A 498 5.95 4.93 0.51
N LEU A 499 4.79 4.54 1.06
CA LEU A 499 4.02 5.43 1.91
C LEU A 499 4.81 5.85 3.16
N LEU A 500 5.68 4.98 3.69
CA LEU A 500 6.51 5.31 4.84
C LEU A 500 7.66 6.26 4.50
N TYR A 501 8.39 5.99 3.42
CA TYR A 501 9.67 6.65 3.12
C TYR A 501 9.57 7.77 2.07
N PHE A 502 8.50 7.77 1.27
CA PHE A 502 8.21 8.73 0.20
C PHE A 502 6.78 9.32 0.26
N PRO A 503 6.25 9.66 1.46
CA PRO A 503 4.84 10.05 1.60
C PRO A 503 4.45 11.26 0.76
N ASP A 504 5.35 12.23 0.63
CA ASP A 504 5.14 13.45 -0.15
C ASP A 504 4.87 13.12 -1.62
N GLN A 505 5.67 12.24 -2.22
CA GLN A 505 5.54 11.83 -3.61
C GLN A 505 4.31 10.93 -3.80
N VAL A 506 4.18 9.88 -2.98
CA VAL A 506 3.10 8.90 -3.08
C VAL A 506 1.72 9.56 -3.00
N VAL A 507 1.49 10.38 -1.97
CA VAL A 507 0.17 10.97 -1.74
C VAL A 507 -0.15 12.04 -2.78
N THR A 508 0.84 12.80 -3.25
CA THR A 508 0.66 13.78 -4.33
C THR A 508 0.20 13.08 -5.61
N HIS A 509 0.93 12.05 -6.05
CA HIS A 509 0.63 11.31 -7.28
C HIS A 509 -0.75 10.65 -7.23
N ILE A 510 -1.09 9.97 -6.11
CA ILE A 510 -2.41 9.35 -5.94
C ILE A 510 -3.51 10.42 -6.02
N CYS A 511 -3.32 11.56 -5.36
CA CYS A 511 -4.33 12.60 -5.32
C CYS A 511 -4.57 13.21 -6.71
N GLU A 512 -3.50 13.50 -7.46
CA GLU A 512 -3.57 14.03 -8.82
C GLU A 512 -4.13 12.99 -9.82
N CYS A 513 -3.80 11.72 -9.63
CA CYS A 513 -4.35 10.61 -10.40
C CYS A 513 -5.88 10.59 -10.33
N ALA A 514 -6.42 10.78 -9.12
CA ALA A 514 -7.85 10.80 -8.85
C ALA A 514 -8.57 12.10 -9.27
N GLY A 515 -7.86 13.07 -9.87
CA GLY A 515 -8.40 14.40 -10.20
C GLY A 515 -8.55 15.32 -8.97
N GLY A 516 -7.87 14.98 -7.88
CA GLY A 516 -7.83 15.74 -6.64
C GLY A 516 -6.70 16.77 -6.56
N LYS A 517 -6.60 17.43 -5.40
CA LYS A 517 -5.51 18.32 -5.00
C LYS A 517 -5.17 18.09 -3.54
N LEU A 518 -3.95 18.45 -3.14
CA LEU A 518 -3.59 18.46 -1.72
C LEU A 518 -4.37 19.55 -0.96
N LYS A 519 -4.91 19.21 0.22
CA LYS A 519 -5.77 20.09 1.04
C LYS A 519 -5.10 21.38 1.49
N LEU A 520 -3.78 21.39 1.64
CA LEU A 520 -3.04 22.52 2.20
C LEU A 520 -2.54 23.51 1.13
N GLY A 521 -3.18 23.59 -0.05
CA GLY A 521 -2.78 24.53 -1.10
C GLY A 521 -1.32 24.34 -1.54
N ASN A 522 -0.90 23.09 -1.74
CA ASN A 522 0.46 22.65 -2.10
C ASN A 522 1.52 22.68 -0.97
N LEU A 523 1.14 22.88 0.30
CA LEU A 523 2.11 22.80 1.39
C LEU A 523 2.48 21.34 1.69
N LEU A 524 3.52 20.85 1.03
CA LEU A 524 4.39 19.83 1.59
C LEU A 524 4.94 20.33 2.94
N PRO A 525 5.17 19.44 3.91
CA PRO A 525 5.13 17.97 3.84
C PRO A 525 3.71 17.38 4.03
N VAL A 526 3.47 16.22 3.41
CA VAL A 526 2.30 15.37 3.65
C VAL A 526 2.28 14.92 5.12
N ARG A 527 1.13 15.00 5.76
CA ARG A 527 0.95 14.58 7.17
C ARG A 527 0.70 13.08 7.26
N ILE A 528 1.42 12.38 8.12
CA ILE A 528 1.19 10.98 8.45
C ILE A 528 0.76 10.86 9.92
N PRO A 529 -0.21 9.99 10.26
CA PRO A 529 -0.53 9.73 11.66
C PRO A 529 0.70 9.18 12.39
N SER A 530 1.18 9.89 13.42
CA SER A 530 2.31 9.43 14.23
C SER A 530 1.95 8.21 15.09
N GLN A 531 0.70 8.16 15.54
CA GLN A 531 0.16 7.06 16.33
C GLN A 531 -0.45 5.98 15.43
N SER A 532 -0.55 4.76 15.97
CA SER A 532 -1.26 3.68 15.29
C SER A 532 -2.70 4.06 14.95
N THR A 533 -3.10 3.78 13.71
CA THR A 533 -4.46 3.96 13.20
C THR A 533 -5.41 2.82 13.58
N LYS A 534 -4.93 1.79 14.31
CA LYS A 534 -5.74 0.64 14.74
C LYS A 534 -6.44 0.83 16.11
N GLN A 535 -6.34 2.00 16.74
CA GLN A 535 -6.77 2.25 18.13
C GLN A 535 -8.27 2.02 18.42
N SER A 536 -9.13 2.02 17.40
CA SER A 536 -10.58 1.89 17.59
C SER A 536 -11.06 0.46 17.87
N HIS A 537 -10.24 -0.56 17.58
CA HIS A 537 -10.56 -1.91 17.99
C HIS A 537 -10.07 -2.09 19.42
N LYS A 538 -11.00 -2.27 20.37
CA LYS A 538 -10.71 -2.59 21.78
C LYS A 538 -9.77 -3.80 21.81
N SER A 539 -8.46 -3.56 21.82
CA SER A 539 -7.46 -4.60 21.94
C SER A 539 -7.79 -5.34 23.22
N ARG A 540 -8.19 -6.61 23.11
CA ARG A 540 -8.32 -7.46 24.30
C ARG A 540 -6.96 -7.37 24.99
N VAL A 541 -6.96 -6.89 26.22
CA VAL A 541 -5.77 -6.90 27.07
C VAL A 541 -5.50 -8.36 27.37
N VAL A 542 -4.66 -8.98 26.55
CA VAL A 542 -4.25 -10.36 26.72
C VAL A 542 -2.90 -10.32 27.43
N GLY A 543 -2.89 -10.57 28.74
CA GLY A 543 -1.67 -10.63 29.55
C GLY A 543 -1.25 -9.35 30.29
N GLY A 544 -2.13 -8.36 30.46
CA GLY A 544 -1.86 -7.19 31.33
C GLY A 544 -0.99 -6.09 30.73
N SER A 545 -0.11 -6.40 29.77
CA SER A 545 0.57 -5.39 28.95
C SER A 545 -0.35 -4.93 27.82
N LYS A 546 -0.65 -3.63 27.73
CA LYS A 546 -1.30 -3.06 26.54
C LYS A 546 -0.38 -3.33 25.34
N LEU A 547 -0.79 -4.20 24.43
CA LEU A 547 -0.07 -4.45 23.18
C LEU A 547 0.11 -3.08 22.50
N GLN A 548 1.34 -2.58 22.48
CA GLN A 548 1.60 -1.30 21.84
C GLN A 548 1.40 -1.52 20.34
N HIS A 549 0.41 -0.84 19.79
CA HIS A 549 0.23 -0.89 18.35
C HIS A 549 1.36 -0.11 17.69
N THR A 550 1.95 -0.69 16.65
CA THR A 550 3.00 -0.09 15.83
C THR A 550 2.57 1.30 15.33
N GLY A 551 3.20 2.34 15.88
CA GLY A 551 3.09 3.71 15.37
C GLY A 551 3.95 3.93 14.13
N TYR A 552 4.01 5.16 13.64
CA TYR A 552 4.82 5.47 12.45
C TYR A 552 6.32 5.27 12.70
N LEU A 553 6.82 5.71 13.86
CA LEU A 553 8.22 5.50 14.27
C LEU A 553 8.58 4.01 14.32
N ASP A 554 7.75 3.19 14.97
CA ASP A 554 7.97 1.74 15.04
C ASP A 554 7.95 1.10 13.65
N ALA A 555 7.11 1.60 12.74
CA ALA A 555 7.06 1.12 11.37
C ALA A 555 8.36 1.47 10.62
N ILE A 556 8.86 2.69 10.74
CA ILE A 556 10.14 3.11 10.14
C ILE A 556 11.29 2.21 10.59
N ILE A 557 11.40 1.93 11.89
CA ILE A 557 12.41 1.04 12.47
C ILE A 557 12.24 -0.39 11.94
N LYS A 558 11.00 -0.89 12.01
CA LYS A 558 10.70 -2.28 11.68
C LYS A 558 10.97 -2.62 10.22
N TYR A 559 10.62 -1.74 9.28
CA TYR A 559 10.66 -2.04 7.85
C TYR A 559 11.97 -1.62 7.18
N GLY A 560 12.71 -0.67 7.74
CA GLY A 560 13.90 -0.12 7.08
C GLY A 560 15.18 -0.93 7.24
N ARG A 561 15.16 -2.01 8.03
CA ARG A 561 16.36 -2.81 8.34
C ARG A 561 16.39 -4.14 7.58
N PRO A 562 17.38 -4.40 6.70
CA PRO A 562 17.51 -5.66 5.98
C PRO A 562 17.56 -6.88 6.89
N ALA A 563 18.30 -6.78 8.00
CA ALA A 563 18.50 -7.87 8.96
C ALA A 563 17.19 -8.42 9.57
N THR A 564 16.11 -7.65 9.58
CA THR A 564 14.83 -8.10 10.15
C THR A 564 13.85 -8.62 9.08
N ARG A 565 14.19 -8.52 7.79
CA ARG A 565 13.29 -8.85 6.67
C ARG A 565 12.79 -10.27 6.70
N PHE A 566 13.63 -11.22 7.11
CA PHE A 566 13.33 -12.65 7.15
C PHE A 566 13.19 -13.21 8.57
N ARG A 567 13.06 -12.33 9.59
CA ARG A 567 13.00 -12.73 11.00
C ARG A 567 11.87 -13.73 11.27
N GLY A 568 12.20 -14.86 11.89
CA GLY A 568 11.26 -15.89 12.32
C GLY A 568 10.92 -16.95 11.27
N MET A 569 11.46 -16.81 10.05
CA MET A 569 11.33 -17.79 8.97
C MET A 569 12.45 -18.83 9.04
N THR A 570 12.11 -20.10 8.80
CA THR A 570 13.10 -21.15 8.61
C THR A 570 13.72 -21.08 7.21
N SER A 571 14.83 -21.76 7.00
CA SER A 571 15.43 -21.89 5.66
C SER A 571 14.48 -22.56 4.66
N HIS A 572 13.70 -23.55 5.09
CA HIS A 572 12.67 -24.18 4.26
C HIS A 572 11.51 -23.24 3.94
N ASP A 573 11.08 -22.37 4.88
CA ASP A 573 10.08 -21.34 4.58
C ASP A 573 10.57 -20.38 3.50
N LEU A 574 11.85 -19.99 3.54
CA LEU A 574 12.44 -19.10 2.55
C LEU A 574 12.57 -19.77 1.18
N GLN A 575 13.00 -21.04 1.13
CA GLN A 575 13.02 -21.82 -0.11
C GLN A 575 11.62 -21.96 -0.71
N TYR A 576 10.63 -22.32 0.12
CA TYR A 576 9.24 -22.43 -0.30
C TYR A 576 8.68 -21.09 -0.80
N ALA A 577 8.93 -20.00 -0.08
CA ALA A 577 8.50 -18.67 -0.51
C ALA A 577 9.16 -18.27 -1.83
N ASN A 578 10.46 -18.51 -2.01
CA ASN A 578 11.15 -18.20 -3.26
C ASN A 578 10.63 -19.02 -4.45
N HIS A 579 10.26 -20.28 -4.24
CA HIS A 579 9.73 -21.14 -5.29
C HIS A 579 8.32 -20.72 -5.73
N TYR A 580 7.46 -20.30 -4.79
CA TYR A 580 6.06 -20.02 -5.08
C TYR A 580 5.68 -18.55 -5.16
N LEU A 581 6.50 -17.59 -4.70
CA LEU A 581 6.22 -16.18 -4.91
C LEU A 581 6.23 -15.87 -6.40
N ASP A 582 5.21 -15.17 -6.85
CA ASP A 582 5.05 -14.84 -8.26
C ASP A 582 6.14 -13.85 -8.73
N GLU A 583 7.03 -14.31 -9.60
CA GLU A 583 8.20 -13.53 -10.03
C GLU A 583 7.80 -12.21 -10.71
N GLU A 584 6.75 -12.21 -11.53
CA GLU A 584 6.26 -11.00 -12.20
C GLU A 584 5.72 -9.99 -11.19
N LEU A 585 4.94 -10.43 -10.20
CA LEU A 585 4.49 -9.54 -9.13
C LEU A 585 5.67 -8.99 -8.32
N MET A 586 6.67 -9.83 -8.02
CA MET A 586 7.87 -9.41 -7.29
C MET A 586 8.67 -8.35 -8.04
N GLU A 587 8.86 -8.54 -9.36
CA GLU A 587 9.54 -7.60 -10.23
C GLU A 587 8.79 -6.27 -10.32
N HIS A 588 7.48 -6.32 -10.61
CA HIS A 588 6.63 -5.13 -10.71
C HIS A 588 6.62 -4.33 -9.39
N PHE A 589 6.44 -5.02 -8.27
CA PHE A 589 6.48 -4.41 -6.95
C PHE A 589 7.89 -4.07 -6.47
N GLY A 590 8.94 -4.46 -7.19
CA GLY A 590 10.33 -4.15 -6.85
C GLY A 590 10.75 -4.72 -5.50
N TYR A 591 10.34 -5.95 -5.21
CA TYR A 591 10.80 -6.70 -4.04
C TYR A 591 11.77 -7.79 -4.48
N GLY A 592 12.95 -7.84 -3.86
CA GLY A 592 13.87 -8.97 -4.08
C GLY A 592 13.39 -10.23 -3.37
N LEU A 593 13.65 -11.40 -3.95
CA LEU A 593 13.50 -12.70 -3.30
C LEU A 593 14.48 -12.85 -2.11
N ALA A 594 14.28 -13.87 -1.28
CA ALA A 594 15.24 -14.20 -0.22
C ALA A 594 16.55 -14.70 -0.86
N PRO A 595 17.72 -14.44 -0.26
CA PRO A 595 18.97 -15.03 -0.75
C PRO A 595 18.87 -16.56 -0.72
N HIS A 596 19.35 -17.21 -1.77
CA HIS A 596 19.44 -18.67 -1.77
C HIS A 596 20.30 -19.14 -0.58
N PRO A 597 19.93 -20.25 0.08
CA PRO A 597 20.81 -20.88 1.05
C PRO A 597 22.16 -21.11 0.37
N GLN A 598 23.22 -20.47 0.86
CA GLN A 598 24.56 -20.77 0.37
C GLN A 598 24.83 -22.23 0.72
N SER A 599 25.19 -23.04 -0.28
CA SER A 599 25.69 -24.38 -0.01
C SER A 599 26.79 -24.26 1.05
N PRO A 600 26.81 -25.13 2.08
CA PRO A 600 27.83 -25.07 3.11
C PRO A 600 29.19 -25.01 2.40
N VAL A 601 29.93 -23.92 2.63
CA VAL A 601 31.24 -23.72 2.03
C VAL A 601 32.06 -24.93 2.46
N GLN A 602 32.34 -25.84 1.53
CA GLN A 602 33.16 -27.00 1.84
C GLN A 602 34.46 -26.46 2.44
N PRO A 603 34.86 -26.93 3.63
CA PRO A 603 36.12 -26.48 4.22
C PRO A 603 37.20 -26.70 3.17
N LYS A 604 37.94 -25.63 2.82
CA LYS A 604 39.07 -25.75 1.89
C LYS A 604 40.04 -26.75 2.52
N THR A 605 40.15 -27.92 1.89
CA THR A 605 41.07 -29.00 2.26
C THR A 605 42.50 -28.64 1.96
#